data_AF-A0A4Q5LBZ0-F1
#
_entry.id   AF-A0A4Q5LBZ0-F1
#
_cell.length_a   1.000
_cell.length_b   1.000
_cell.length_c   1.000
_cell.angle_alpha   90.00
_cell.angle_beta   90.00
_cell.angle_gamma   90.00
#
_symmetry.space_group_name_H-M   'P 1'
#
loop_
_entity.id
_entity.type
_entity.pdbx_description
1 polymer ?
#
loop_
_entity_poly.entity_id
_entity_poly.type
_entity_poly.pdbx_seq_one_letter_code
_entity_poly.pdbx_strand_id
1 'polypeptide(L)'
;MELDEFKKGWGAVRSDGPAQGGHTREAVDRILARTTSSLGELRDKSDFWSRFSRWNAALLVLLPVGYLGWQYQRGLGGGTLAVKLLLAASLVGFALFSGWSYRRQAEIFSENTDASSREALRRILAAFKKYYRVTNAVFLVVSPVAFYAVFEVPGFGLSVAATCLAAAALTGLSFLFRYWYYRAVFFRRIKALEANLRELEEPAGF
;
A
#
# COMPACT_ATOMS: atom_id res chain seq x y z
N MET A 1 -14.24 -3.18 -14.70
CA MET A 1 -15.00 -2.21 -15.52
C MET A 1 -14.33 -0.83 -15.58
N GLU A 2 -13.32 -0.51 -14.75
CA GLU A 2 -12.69 0.82 -14.71
C GLU A 2 -11.51 1.03 -15.69
N LEU A 3 -10.83 -0.03 -16.13
CA LEU A 3 -9.76 0.09 -17.16
C LEU A 3 -10.34 0.49 -18.52
N ASP A 4 -11.57 0.06 -18.81
CA ASP A 4 -12.26 0.36 -20.06
C ASP A 4 -12.83 1.77 -20.08
N GLU A 5 -13.14 2.34 -18.92
CA GLU A 5 -13.51 3.76 -18.76
C GLU A 5 -12.29 4.67 -18.90
N PHE A 6 -11.14 4.30 -18.34
CA PHE A 6 -9.88 5.00 -18.62
C PHE A 6 -9.52 4.95 -20.12
N LYS A 7 -9.68 3.79 -20.78
CA LYS A 7 -9.49 3.66 -22.24
C LYS A 7 -10.49 4.51 -23.03
N LYS A 8 -11.75 4.60 -22.59
CA LYS A 8 -12.78 5.45 -23.21
C LYS A 8 -12.48 6.93 -23.04
N GLY A 9 -12.13 7.38 -21.83
CA GLY A 9 -11.77 8.78 -21.54
C GLY A 9 -10.53 9.21 -22.33
N TRP A 10 -9.52 8.35 -22.43
CA TRP A 10 -8.34 8.64 -23.24
C TRP A 10 -8.62 8.56 -24.75
N GLY A 11 -9.50 7.64 -25.17
CA GLY A 11 -9.99 7.53 -26.55
C GLY A 11 -10.82 8.74 -27.00
N ALA A 12 -11.49 9.44 -26.08
CA ALA A 12 -12.21 10.69 -26.36
C ALA A 12 -11.25 11.89 -26.47
N VAL A 13 -10.17 11.93 -25.70
CA VAL A 13 -9.08 12.93 -25.88
C VAL A 13 -8.38 12.76 -27.24
N ARG A 14 -8.43 11.57 -27.84
CA ARG A 14 -7.95 11.27 -29.20
C ARG A 14 -8.81 11.90 -30.32
N SER A 15 -10.08 12.26 -30.05
CA SER A 15 -10.99 12.81 -31.08
C SER A 15 -11.11 14.34 -31.07
N ASP A 16 -10.92 15.00 -29.92
CA ASP A 16 -11.24 16.45 -29.77
C ASP A 16 -10.01 17.39 -29.64
N GLY A 17 -8.79 16.89 -29.84
CA GLY A 17 -7.57 17.71 -29.79
C GLY A 17 -7.05 18.11 -31.18
N PRO A 18 -6.89 19.41 -31.52
CA PRO A 18 -6.13 19.81 -32.71
C PRO A 18 -4.69 19.35 -32.51
N ALA A 19 -4.15 18.53 -33.42
CA ALA A 19 -2.78 18.01 -33.47
C ALA A 19 -1.82 18.63 -32.43
N GLN A 20 -1.94 18.23 -31.16
CA GLN A 20 -1.12 18.79 -30.08
C GLN A 20 0.20 18.03 -30.07
N GLY A 21 1.18 18.58 -30.78
CA GLY A 21 2.61 18.42 -30.49
C GLY A 21 3.23 17.08 -30.85
N GLY A 22 3.87 17.03 -32.02
CA GLY A 22 5.18 16.39 -32.20
C GLY A 22 5.30 14.86 -32.25
N HIS A 23 4.36 14.10 -31.67
CA HIS A 23 4.44 12.64 -31.63
C HIS A 23 3.58 11.97 -32.71
N THR A 24 4.14 10.98 -33.40
CA THR A 24 3.37 10.17 -34.36
C THR A 24 2.26 9.40 -33.63
N ARG A 25 1.13 9.14 -34.30
CA ARG A 25 0.00 8.37 -33.73
C ARG A 25 0.46 7.03 -33.11
N GLU A 26 1.45 6.38 -33.74
CA GLU A 26 2.07 5.13 -33.26
C GLU A 26 2.92 5.29 -31.99
N ALA A 27 3.55 6.45 -31.79
CA ALA A 27 4.30 6.75 -30.57
C ALA A 27 3.33 6.96 -29.40
N VAL A 28 2.25 7.72 -29.63
CA VAL A 28 1.19 7.94 -28.63
C VAL A 28 0.49 6.62 -28.27
N ASP A 29 0.14 5.78 -29.26
CA ASP A 29 -0.50 4.48 -29.03
C ASP A 29 0.43 3.51 -28.26
N ARG A 30 1.76 3.55 -28.49
CA ARG A 30 2.73 2.78 -27.69
C ARG A 30 2.84 3.26 -26.26
N ILE A 31 2.91 4.57 -26.02
CA ILE A 31 2.97 5.16 -24.67
C ILE A 31 1.69 4.80 -23.91
N LEU A 32 0.54 4.85 -24.59
CA LEU A 32 -0.76 4.45 -24.08
C LEU A 32 -0.81 2.99 -23.63
N ALA A 33 -0.40 2.07 -24.50
CA ALA A 33 -0.39 0.65 -24.20
C ALA A 33 0.50 0.33 -22.99
N ARG A 34 1.70 0.93 -22.94
CA ARG A 34 2.65 0.76 -21.81
C ARG A 34 2.12 1.32 -20.49
N THR A 35 1.47 2.48 -20.54
CA THR A 35 0.87 3.14 -19.37
C THR A 35 -0.29 2.32 -18.82
N THR A 36 -1.19 1.88 -19.70
CA THR A 36 -2.35 1.06 -19.33
C THR A 36 -1.93 -0.29 -18.76
N SER A 37 -0.94 -0.95 -19.37
CA SER A 37 -0.39 -2.21 -18.86
C SER A 37 0.26 -2.02 -17.48
N SER A 38 1.04 -0.96 -17.29
CA SER A 38 1.70 -0.70 -16.00
C SER A 38 0.70 -0.36 -14.89
N LEU A 39 -0.34 0.42 -15.18
CA LEU A 39 -1.41 0.70 -14.23
C LEU A 39 -2.23 -0.54 -13.91
N GLY A 40 -2.55 -1.37 -14.90
CA GLY A 40 -3.23 -2.65 -14.71
C GLY A 40 -2.47 -3.58 -13.76
N GLU A 41 -1.17 -3.77 -13.98
CA GLU A 41 -0.34 -4.58 -13.07
C GLU A 41 -0.27 -4.02 -11.65
N LEU A 42 -0.12 -2.69 -11.51
CA LEU A 42 -0.08 -2.04 -10.20
C LEU A 42 -1.40 -2.18 -9.45
N ARG A 43 -2.52 -2.10 -10.16
CA ARG A 43 -3.86 -2.33 -9.62
C ARG A 43 -4.04 -3.77 -9.15
N ASP A 44 -3.74 -4.76 -10.00
CA ASP A 44 -3.89 -6.18 -9.66
C ASP A 44 -3.07 -6.57 -8.43
N LYS A 45 -1.84 -6.04 -8.32
CA LYS A 45 -0.99 -6.24 -7.14
C LYS A 45 -1.55 -5.55 -5.90
N SER A 46 -2.10 -4.35 -6.03
CA SER A 46 -2.73 -3.63 -4.92
C SER A 46 -3.99 -4.36 -4.43
N ASP A 47 -4.81 -4.88 -5.34
CA ASP A 47 -6.00 -5.67 -5.02
C ASP A 47 -5.65 -6.99 -4.32
N PHE A 48 -4.58 -7.66 -4.75
CA PHE A 48 -4.07 -8.84 -4.06
C PHE A 48 -3.72 -8.54 -2.60
N TRP A 49 -2.94 -7.49 -2.33
CA TRP A 49 -2.57 -7.12 -0.96
C TRP A 49 -3.77 -6.66 -0.13
N SER A 50 -4.72 -5.95 -0.74
CA SER A 50 -5.99 -5.60 -0.09
C SER A 50 -6.74 -6.84 0.38
N ARG A 51 -6.86 -7.89 -0.46
CA ARG A 51 -7.46 -9.19 -0.07
C ARG A 51 -6.66 -9.89 1.01
N PHE A 52 -5.34 -9.99 0.86
CA PHE A 52 -4.47 -10.64 1.83
C PHE A 52 -4.50 -9.95 3.21
N SER A 53 -4.55 -8.62 3.22
CA SER A 53 -4.57 -7.82 4.46
C SER A 53 -5.81 -8.06 5.31
N ARG A 54 -6.96 -8.39 4.71
CA ARG A 54 -8.18 -8.73 5.45
C ARG A 54 -8.02 -10.00 6.26
N TRP A 55 -7.41 -11.03 5.68
CA TRP A 55 -7.09 -12.27 6.39
C TRP A 55 -6.06 -12.03 7.50
N ASN A 56 -5.01 -11.28 7.21
CA ASN A 56 -3.98 -10.96 8.20
C ASN A 56 -4.55 -10.13 9.37
N ALA A 57 -5.41 -9.14 9.07
CA ALA A 57 -6.09 -8.35 10.07
C ALA A 57 -7.00 -9.20 10.96
N ALA A 58 -7.74 -10.16 10.38
CA ALA A 58 -8.55 -11.08 11.16
C ALA A 58 -7.70 -11.91 12.14
N LEU A 59 -6.55 -12.44 11.69
CA LEU A 59 -5.63 -13.19 12.56
C LEU A 59 -5.02 -12.33 13.68
N LEU A 60 -4.60 -11.10 13.34
CA LEU A 60 -4.03 -10.14 14.29
C LEU A 60 -5.02 -9.66 15.36
N VAL A 61 -6.32 -9.86 15.16
CA VAL A 61 -7.38 -9.46 16.11
C VAL A 61 -7.97 -10.67 16.83
N LEU A 62 -8.36 -11.71 16.10
CA LEU A 62 -9.08 -12.86 16.67
C LEU A 62 -8.20 -13.68 17.61
N LEU A 63 -6.92 -13.91 17.26
CA LEU A 63 -6.02 -14.71 18.11
C LEU A 63 -5.73 -14.02 19.45
N PRO A 64 -5.33 -12.73 19.50
CA PRO A 64 -5.10 -12.05 20.77
C PRO A 64 -6.36 -11.90 21.62
N VAL A 65 -7.50 -11.54 21.00
CA VAL A 65 -8.77 -11.37 21.72
C VAL A 65 -9.27 -12.71 22.26
N GLY A 66 -9.23 -13.77 21.45
CA GLY A 66 -9.60 -15.12 21.87
C GLY A 66 -8.72 -15.63 23.00
N TYR A 67 -7.41 -15.43 22.90
CA TYR A 67 -6.47 -15.79 23.96
C TYR A 67 -6.74 -15.02 25.27
N LEU A 68 -7.00 -13.72 25.21
CA LEU A 68 -7.32 -12.92 26.39
C LEU A 68 -8.66 -13.31 27.01
N GLY A 69 -9.68 -13.62 26.20
CA GLY A 69 -10.95 -14.14 26.69
C GLY A 69 -10.78 -15.47 27.44
N TRP A 70 -9.96 -16.38 26.90
CA TRP A 70 -9.63 -17.65 27.57
C TRP A 70 -8.84 -17.45 28.87
N GLN A 71 -7.85 -16.55 28.89
CA GLN A 71 -7.09 -16.23 30.09
C GLN A 71 -7.97 -15.57 31.17
N TYR A 72 -8.89 -14.69 30.78
CA TYR A 72 -9.85 -14.07 31.69
C TYR A 72 -10.72 -15.13 32.37
N GLN A 73 -11.22 -16.12 31.63
CA GLN A 73 -11.95 -17.25 32.20
C GLN A 73 -11.12 -18.10 33.17
N ARG A 74 -9.78 -18.11 33.02
CA ARG A 74 -8.83 -18.77 33.93
C ARG A 74 -8.40 -17.89 35.12
N GLY A 75 -9.06 -16.76 35.34
CA GLY A 75 -8.81 -15.89 36.49
C GLY A 75 -7.74 -14.84 36.27
N LEU A 76 -7.32 -14.57 35.02
CA LEU A 76 -6.48 -13.41 34.72
C LEU A 76 -7.27 -12.12 34.98
N GLY A 77 -6.84 -11.33 35.96
CA GLY A 77 -7.47 -10.07 36.33
C GLY A 77 -6.47 -8.99 36.74
N GLY A 78 -6.98 -7.83 37.15
CA GLY A 78 -6.18 -6.72 37.67
C GLY A 78 -5.26 -6.06 36.63
N GLY A 79 -4.14 -5.51 37.09
CA GLY A 79 -3.21 -4.71 36.26
C GLY A 79 -2.63 -5.47 35.07
N THR A 80 -2.39 -6.77 35.20
CA THR A 80 -1.87 -7.61 34.11
C THR A 80 -2.85 -7.71 32.95
N LEU A 81 -4.15 -7.83 33.22
CA LEU A 81 -5.19 -7.83 32.18
C LEU A 81 -5.24 -6.47 31.48
N ALA A 82 -5.19 -5.37 32.24
CA ALA A 82 -5.22 -4.01 31.68
C ALA A 82 -4.06 -3.75 30.71
N VAL A 83 -2.83 -4.15 31.07
CA VAL A 83 -1.66 -4.04 30.18
C VAL A 83 -1.85 -4.86 28.90
N LYS A 84 -2.32 -6.10 29.02
CA LYS A 84 -2.55 -6.96 27.85
C LYS A 84 -3.67 -6.45 26.95
N LEU A 85 -4.71 -5.83 27.51
CA LEU A 85 -5.78 -5.18 26.73
C LEU A 85 -5.25 -3.98 25.93
N LEU A 86 -4.37 -3.16 26.51
CA LEU A 86 -3.72 -2.06 25.79
C LEU A 86 -2.85 -2.57 24.63
N LEU A 87 -2.09 -3.65 24.86
CA LEU A 87 -1.30 -4.29 23.81
C LEU A 87 -2.19 -4.89 22.71
N ALA A 88 -3.31 -5.53 23.06
CA ALA A 88 -4.27 -6.03 22.09
C ALA A 88 -4.92 -4.88 21.28
N ALA A 89 -5.26 -3.75 21.93
CA ALA A 89 -5.76 -2.57 21.25
C ALA A 89 -4.75 -2.02 20.22
N SER A 90 -3.45 -2.07 20.55
CA SER A 90 -2.38 -1.69 19.61
C SER A 90 -2.33 -2.59 18.37
N LEU A 91 -2.55 -3.90 18.54
CA LEU A 91 -2.65 -4.86 17.43
C LEU A 91 -3.87 -4.58 16.56
N VAL A 92 -5.03 -4.27 17.16
CA VAL A 92 -6.24 -3.87 16.43
C VAL A 92 -5.97 -2.59 15.63
N GLY A 93 -5.38 -1.57 16.25
CA GLY A 93 -5.02 -0.33 15.57
C GLY A 93 -4.07 -0.55 14.39
N PHE A 94 -3.05 -1.40 14.57
CA PHE A 94 -2.12 -1.77 13.51
C PHE A 94 -2.80 -2.53 12.37
N ALA A 95 -3.73 -3.45 12.67
CA ALA A 95 -4.50 -4.19 11.68
C ALA A 95 -5.41 -3.26 10.85
N LEU A 96 -6.12 -2.34 11.52
CA LEU A 96 -6.96 -1.32 10.86
C LEU A 96 -6.13 -0.40 9.96
N PHE A 97 -4.99 0.08 10.47
CA PHE A 97 -4.10 0.92 9.69
C PHE A 97 -3.51 0.18 8.47
N SER A 98 -3.10 -1.07 8.65
CA SER A 98 -2.61 -1.91 7.56
C SER A 98 -3.68 -2.09 6.49
N GLY A 99 -4.91 -2.45 6.87
CA GLY A 99 -6.04 -2.58 5.95
C GLY A 99 -6.36 -1.27 5.22
N TRP A 100 -6.41 -0.16 5.94
CA TRP A 100 -6.57 1.18 5.34
C TRP A 100 -5.46 1.48 4.32
N SER A 101 -4.20 1.18 4.66
CA SER A 101 -3.07 1.46 3.77
C SER A 101 -3.18 0.72 2.44
N TYR A 102 -3.48 -0.58 2.46
CA TYR A 102 -3.64 -1.37 1.24
C TYR A 102 -4.87 -0.96 0.43
N ARG A 103 -5.98 -0.61 1.10
CA ARG A 103 -7.16 -0.07 0.41
C ARG A 103 -6.83 1.25 -0.28
N ARG A 104 -6.14 2.16 0.42
CA ARG A 104 -5.76 3.45 -0.14
C ARG A 104 -4.79 3.30 -1.32
N GLN A 105 -3.90 2.31 -1.27
CA GLN A 105 -3.03 1.99 -2.40
C GLN A 105 -3.83 1.56 -3.63
N ALA A 106 -4.83 0.70 -3.45
CA ALA A 106 -5.71 0.27 -4.55
C ALA A 106 -6.49 1.46 -5.13
N GLU A 107 -7.06 2.31 -4.27
CA GLU A 107 -7.78 3.54 -4.67
C GLU A 107 -6.92 4.47 -5.56
N ILE A 108 -5.63 4.65 -5.24
CA ILE A 108 -4.72 5.50 -6.03
C ILE A 108 -4.56 5.00 -7.47
N PHE A 109 -4.58 3.69 -7.69
CA PHE A 109 -4.44 3.10 -9.01
C PHE A 109 -5.79 2.77 -9.68
N SER A 110 -6.90 3.03 -9.00
CA SER A 110 -8.26 2.82 -9.50
C SER A 110 -9.03 4.12 -9.71
N GLU A 111 -8.52 5.27 -9.25
CA GLU A 111 -9.15 6.58 -9.49
C GLU A 111 -9.31 6.81 -11.01
N ASN A 112 -10.57 6.74 -11.47
CA ASN A 112 -11.01 7.16 -12.80
C ASN A 112 -10.78 8.65 -12.91
N THR A 113 -9.87 9.04 -13.79
CA THR A 113 -9.56 10.43 -14.04
C THR A 113 -10.23 10.85 -15.33
N ASP A 114 -11.39 11.48 -15.21
CA ASP A 114 -12.06 12.23 -16.30
C ASP A 114 -11.24 13.45 -16.78
N ALA A 115 -10.07 13.69 -16.18
CA ALA A 115 -9.10 14.69 -16.59
C ALA A 115 -8.28 14.23 -17.81
N SER A 116 -7.58 15.17 -18.45
CA SER A 116 -6.63 14.81 -19.51
C SER A 116 -5.68 13.73 -19.00
N SER A 117 -5.52 12.71 -19.82
CA SER A 117 -4.47 11.72 -19.88
C SER A 117 -3.18 11.99 -19.06
N ARG A 118 -2.60 13.19 -19.24
CA ARG A 118 -1.37 13.64 -18.60
C ARG A 118 -1.59 14.04 -17.14
N GLU A 119 -2.65 14.80 -16.88
CA GLU A 119 -3.01 15.30 -15.56
C GLU A 119 -3.44 14.17 -14.62
N ALA A 120 -4.17 13.20 -15.17
CA ALA A 120 -4.46 11.91 -14.55
C ALA A 120 -3.20 11.22 -14.00
N LEU A 121 -2.20 11.04 -14.88
CA LEU A 121 -0.98 10.34 -14.55
C LEU A 121 -0.13 11.11 -13.52
N ARG A 122 -0.07 12.45 -13.62
CA ARG A 122 0.55 13.32 -12.60
C ARG A 122 -0.07 13.13 -11.22
N ARG A 123 -1.40 13.12 -11.14
CA ARG A 123 -2.12 12.94 -9.87
C ARG A 123 -1.85 11.57 -9.24
N ILE A 124 -1.91 10.51 -10.04
CA ILE A 124 -1.61 9.14 -9.57
C ILE A 124 -0.18 9.05 -9.02
N LEU A 125 0.81 9.58 -9.75
CA LEU A 125 2.22 9.57 -9.33
C LEU A 125 2.45 10.39 -8.06
N ALA A 126 1.86 11.59 -7.96
CA ALA A 126 1.96 12.43 -6.78
C ALA A 126 1.30 11.80 -5.55
N ALA A 127 0.10 11.24 -5.72
CA ALA A 127 -0.64 10.54 -4.67
C ALA A 127 0.15 9.32 -4.17
N PHE A 128 0.72 8.51 -5.07
CA PHE A 128 1.53 7.35 -4.70
C PHE A 128 2.78 7.74 -3.91
N LYS A 129 3.51 8.79 -4.33
CA LYS A 129 4.70 9.27 -3.60
C LYS A 129 4.35 9.73 -2.18
N LYS A 130 3.26 10.48 -2.02
CA LYS A 130 2.76 10.92 -0.71
C LYS A 130 2.35 9.71 0.14
N TYR A 131 1.57 8.79 -0.42
CA TYR A 131 1.15 7.56 0.22
C TYR A 131 2.34 6.73 0.72
N TYR A 132 3.35 6.50 -0.14
CA TYR A 132 4.52 5.70 0.20
C TYR A 132 5.31 6.31 1.37
N ARG A 133 5.52 7.63 1.37
CA ARG A 133 6.23 8.33 2.46
C ARG A 133 5.46 8.25 3.77
N VAL A 134 4.16 8.59 3.75
CA VAL A 134 3.32 8.62 4.96
C VAL A 134 3.19 7.22 5.55
N THR A 135 2.88 6.21 4.72
CA THR A 135 2.69 4.85 5.24
C THR A 135 3.97 4.25 5.80
N ASN A 136 5.13 4.45 5.16
CA ASN A 136 6.39 3.97 5.74
C ASN A 136 6.74 4.67 7.05
N ALA A 137 6.49 5.98 7.17
CA ALA A 137 6.76 6.70 8.40
C ALA A 137 5.90 6.17 9.56
N VAL A 138 4.59 5.97 9.32
CA VAL A 138 3.70 5.40 10.33
C VAL A 138 4.06 3.96 10.66
N PHE A 139 4.36 3.12 9.66
CA PHE A 139 4.81 1.74 9.91
C PHE A 139 6.08 1.72 10.78
N LEU A 140 6.98 2.69 10.66
CA LEU A 140 8.25 2.68 11.40
C LEU A 140 8.02 2.89 12.89
N VAL A 141 7.00 3.67 13.22
CA VAL A 141 6.62 3.98 14.60
C VAL A 141 5.73 2.88 15.19
N VAL A 142 4.77 2.37 14.42
CA VAL A 142 3.74 1.45 14.94
C VAL A 142 4.20 -0.02 14.93
N SER A 143 5.03 -0.43 13.96
CA SER A 143 5.47 -1.83 13.84
C SER A 143 6.25 -2.37 15.05
N PRO A 144 7.19 -1.63 15.68
CA PRO A 144 7.87 -2.11 16.88
C PRO A 144 6.90 -2.46 18.01
N VAL A 145 5.90 -1.61 18.24
CA VAL A 145 4.88 -1.80 19.28
C VAL A 145 3.99 -2.99 18.94
N ALA A 146 3.56 -3.10 17.68
CA ALA A 146 2.73 -4.22 17.23
C ALA A 146 3.48 -5.56 17.34
N PHE A 147 4.75 -5.64 16.92
CA PHE A 147 5.53 -6.87 17.05
C PHE A 147 5.85 -7.22 18.50
N TYR A 148 6.10 -6.23 19.36
CA TYR A 148 6.21 -6.46 20.80
C TYR A 148 4.92 -7.07 21.36
N ALA A 149 3.76 -6.51 21.00
CA ALA A 149 2.46 -7.01 21.44
C ALA A 149 2.17 -8.44 20.96
N VAL A 150 2.64 -8.84 19.76
CA VAL A 150 2.50 -10.23 19.26
C VAL A 150 3.18 -11.23 20.19
N PHE A 151 4.29 -10.88 20.83
CA PHE A 151 4.99 -11.79 21.74
C PHE A 151 4.48 -11.73 23.18
N GLU A 152 4.16 -10.53 23.67
CA GLU A 152 3.75 -10.34 25.06
C GLU A 152 2.29 -10.76 25.34
N VAL A 153 1.37 -10.55 24.38
CA VAL A 153 -0.04 -10.90 24.62
C VAL A 153 -0.21 -12.40 24.88
N PRO A 154 0.30 -13.31 24.02
CA PRO A 154 0.27 -14.75 24.25
C PRO A 154 1.16 -15.21 25.41
N GLY A 155 2.10 -14.37 25.85
CA GLY A 155 2.98 -14.65 26.98
C GLY A 155 3.94 -15.82 26.73
N PHE A 156 4.75 -15.74 25.67
CA PHE A 156 5.73 -16.79 25.31
C PHE A 156 6.85 -17.03 26.33
N GLY A 157 6.82 -16.36 27.50
CA GLY A 157 7.82 -16.53 28.56
C GLY A 157 9.20 -15.96 28.21
N LEU A 158 9.27 -15.10 27.20
CA LEU A 158 10.51 -14.42 26.82
C LEU A 158 10.84 -13.33 27.84
N SER A 159 12.14 -13.07 28.05
CA SER A 159 12.56 -11.90 28.81
C SER A 159 12.23 -10.62 28.04
N VAL A 160 11.99 -9.51 28.75
CA VAL A 160 11.70 -8.20 28.12
C VAL A 160 12.77 -7.82 27.08
N ALA A 161 14.05 -8.06 27.40
CA ALA A 161 15.15 -7.80 26.48
C ALA A 161 15.06 -8.65 25.20
N ALA A 162 14.74 -9.94 25.34
CA ALA A 162 14.56 -10.83 24.19
C ALA A 162 13.34 -10.41 23.34
N THR A 163 12.22 -10.03 23.97
CA THR A 163 11.04 -9.55 23.25
C THR A 163 11.34 -8.25 22.48
N CYS A 164 12.03 -7.30 23.11
CA CYS A 164 12.43 -6.04 22.46
C CYS A 164 13.36 -6.28 21.27
N LEU A 165 14.35 -7.17 21.40
CA LEU A 165 15.24 -7.54 20.29
C LEU A 165 14.49 -8.23 19.16
N ALA A 166 13.59 -9.16 19.46
CA ALA A 166 12.77 -9.85 18.47
C ALA A 166 11.84 -8.86 17.73
N ALA A 167 11.21 -7.93 18.44
CA ALA A 167 10.36 -6.90 17.86
C ALA A 167 11.15 -5.94 16.96
N ALA A 168 12.36 -5.53 17.37
CA ALA A 168 13.24 -4.72 16.57
C ALA A 168 13.72 -5.45 15.30
N ALA A 169 14.11 -6.73 15.43
CA ALA A 169 14.51 -7.56 14.30
C ALA A 169 13.38 -7.77 13.29
N LEU A 170 12.17 -8.11 13.77
CA LEU A 170 10.98 -8.24 12.90
C LEU A 170 10.60 -6.93 12.23
N THR A 171 10.73 -5.80 12.94
CA THR A 171 10.55 -4.47 12.35
C THR A 171 11.54 -4.26 11.21
N GLY A 172 12.83 -4.44 11.47
CA GLY A 172 13.89 -4.29 10.47
C GLY A 172 13.66 -5.17 9.24
N LEU A 173 13.38 -6.46 9.46
CA LEU A 173 13.08 -7.42 8.39
C LEU A 173 11.83 -7.01 7.60
N SER A 174 10.74 -6.64 8.27
CA SER A 174 9.51 -6.20 7.61
C SER A 174 9.74 -4.98 6.73
N PHE A 175 10.53 -4.01 7.20
CA PHE A 175 10.95 -2.86 6.42
C PHE A 175 11.79 -3.24 5.21
N LEU A 176 12.73 -4.16 5.38
CA LEU A 176 13.63 -4.61 4.32
C LEU A 176 12.86 -5.35 3.22
N PHE A 177 11.96 -6.27 3.61
CA PHE A 177 11.06 -6.95 2.69
C PHE A 177 10.12 -5.98 1.98
N ARG A 178 9.52 -5.05 2.71
CA ARG A 178 8.64 -4.03 2.11
C ARG A 178 9.40 -3.15 1.12
N TYR A 179 10.56 -2.64 1.50
CA TYR A 179 11.40 -1.83 0.61
C TYR A 179 11.76 -2.59 -0.66
N TRP A 180 12.22 -3.84 -0.52
CA TRP A 180 12.60 -4.67 -1.66
C TRP A 180 11.40 -4.96 -2.56
N TYR A 181 10.26 -5.31 -1.97
CA TYR A 181 9.02 -5.56 -2.70
C TYR A 181 8.54 -4.31 -3.47
N TYR A 182 8.48 -3.15 -2.80
CA TYR A 182 8.10 -1.89 -3.45
C TYR A 182 9.11 -1.49 -4.53
N ARG A 183 10.40 -1.71 -4.31
CA ARG A 183 11.44 -1.43 -5.30
C ARG A 183 11.29 -2.30 -6.55
N ALA A 184 11.09 -3.60 -6.37
CA ALA A 184 11.00 -4.56 -7.48
C ALA A 184 9.71 -4.41 -8.29
N VAL A 185 8.57 -4.23 -7.60
CA VAL A 185 7.23 -4.24 -8.23
C VAL A 185 6.75 -2.82 -8.54
N PHE A 186 6.75 -1.92 -7.56
CA PHE A 186 6.12 -0.60 -7.69
C PHE A 186 7.05 0.43 -8.33
N PHE A 187 8.26 0.63 -7.81
CA PHE A 187 9.16 1.69 -8.29
C PHE A 187 9.62 1.50 -9.72
N ARG A 188 9.80 0.25 -10.17
CA ARG A 188 10.10 -0.03 -11.58
C ARG A 188 8.99 0.47 -12.50
N ARG A 189 7.73 0.19 -12.15
CA ARG A 189 6.55 0.62 -12.93
C ARG A 189 6.28 2.11 -12.80
N ILE A 190 6.42 2.67 -11.61
CA ILE A 190 6.32 4.12 -11.36
C ILE A 190 7.35 4.90 -12.18
N LYS A 191 8.61 4.42 -12.26
CA LYS A 191 9.62 5.04 -13.14
C LYS A 191 9.25 4.97 -14.62
N ALA A 192 8.67 3.87 -15.07
CA ALA A 192 8.18 3.75 -16.45
C ALA A 192 7.03 4.73 -16.72
N LEU A 193 6.12 4.90 -15.76
CA LEU A 193 5.04 5.89 -15.83
C LEU A 193 5.58 7.34 -15.81
N GLU A 194 6.60 7.63 -15.00
CA GLU A 194 7.30 8.93 -15.02
C GLU A 194 7.99 9.21 -16.35
N ALA A 195 8.64 8.20 -16.96
CA ALA A 195 9.25 8.31 -18.27
C ALA A 195 8.20 8.58 -19.36
N ASN A 196 7.10 7.81 -19.36
CA ASN A 196 5.98 8.02 -20.28
C ASN A 196 5.36 9.42 -20.11
N LEU A 197 5.21 9.90 -18.87
CA LEU A 197 4.71 11.24 -18.58
C LEU A 197 5.65 12.30 -19.15
N ARG A 198 6.97 12.13 -18.98
CA ARG A 198 7.99 13.04 -19.48
C ARG A 198 8.06 13.06 -21.01
N GLU A 199 7.97 11.89 -21.66
CA GLU A 199 7.88 11.77 -23.12
C GLU A 199 6.64 12.48 -23.67
N LEU A 200 5.52 12.43 -22.93
CA LEU A 200 4.33 13.19 -23.29
C LEU A 200 4.55 14.69 -23.09
N GLU A 201 5.25 15.13 -22.05
CA GLU A 201 5.49 16.54 -21.68
C GLU A 201 6.54 17.26 -22.53
N GLU A 202 7.55 16.56 -23.01
CA GLU A 202 8.58 17.13 -23.88
C GLU A 202 7.95 17.48 -25.25
N PRO A 203 7.98 18.75 -25.69
CA PRO A 203 7.65 19.06 -27.07
C PRO A 203 8.63 18.29 -27.95
N ALA A 204 8.14 17.56 -28.96
CA ALA A 204 9.05 16.90 -29.90
C ALA A 204 10.03 17.96 -30.40
N GLY A 205 11.31 17.73 -30.13
CA GLY A 205 12.37 18.63 -30.54
C GLY A 205 12.26 18.86 -32.05
N PHE A 206 12.26 20.13 -32.42
CA PHE A 206 12.55 20.59 -33.77
C PHE A 206 13.91 20.06 -34.24
#